data_AF-A0A1T4MIJ0-F1
#
_entry.id   AF-A0A1T4MIJ0-F1
#
_cell.length_a   1.000
_cell.length_b   1.000
_cell.length_c   1.000
_cell.angle_alpha   90.00
_cell.angle_beta   90.00
_cell.angle_gamma   90.00
#
_symmetry.space_group_name_H-M   'P 1'
#
loop_
_entity.id
_entity.type
_entity.pdbx_description
1 polymer ?
#
loop_
_entity_poly.entity_id
_entity_poly.type
_entity_poly.pdbx_seq_one_letter_code
_entity_poly.pdbx_strand_id
1 'polypeptide(L)' 'MAERVKKTKKEDSVEENFVIEDAFERLEEIVAKLENPDTKLNEAMDLYKEGVVLSEKCRENLEGVETEIKILNTDNTK' A
#
# COMPACT_ATOMS: atom_id res chain seq x y z
N MET A 1 21.01 21.20 27.43
CA MET A 1 21.11 21.29 25.96
C MET A 1 22.51 20.81 25.57
N ALA A 2 22.61 19.63 24.98
CA ALA A 2 23.77 19.14 24.25
C ALA A 2 23.31 17.95 23.37
N GLU A 3 23.33 18.20 22.07
CA GLU A 3 23.62 17.31 20.93
C GLU A 3 23.12 15.84 20.91
N ARG A 4 22.11 15.64 20.06
CA ARG A 4 22.14 14.90 18.78
C ARG A 4 23.08 13.67 18.64
N VAL A 5 22.47 12.66 17.99
CA VAL A 5 23.02 11.52 17.24
C VAL A 5 23.19 10.21 18.02
N LYS A 6 22.29 9.28 17.73
CA LYS A 6 22.63 7.94 17.22
C LYS A 6 21.45 7.39 16.41
N LYS A 7 21.41 7.81 15.15
CA LYS A 7 20.88 7.02 14.02
C LYS A 7 21.75 5.76 13.93
N THR A 8 21.16 4.57 14.00
CA THR A 8 21.26 3.52 12.95
C THR A 8 20.92 2.12 13.47
N LYS A 9 20.05 1.47 12.67
CA LYS A 9 20.13 0.07 12.21
C LYS A 9 19.45 -1.04 13.03
N LYS A 10 18.40 -1.60 12.41
CA LYS A 10 17.96 -3.01 12.38
C LYS A 10 16.62 -3.02 11.61
N GLU A 11 16.32 -3.87 10.63
CA GLU A 11 16.90 -5.12 10.14
C GLU A 11 16.29 -5.39 8.75
N ASP A 12 17.05 -6.05 7.87
CA ASP A 12 16.63 -6.63 6.59
C ASP A 12 15.20 -7.18 6.62
N SER A 13 14.37 -6.75 5.68
CA SER A 13 13.19 -7.50 5.24
C SER A 13 13.06 -7.22 3.76
N VAL A 14 13.08 -8.29 2.98
CA VAL A 14 12.91 -8.32 1.52
C VAL A 14 11.93 -7.23 1.11
N GLU A 15 12.38 -6.22 0.37
CA GLU A 15 11.47 -5.33 -0.36
C GLU A 15 10.78 -6.20 -1.40
N GLU A 16 9.67 -6.83 -0.99
CA GLU A 16 8.64 -7.25 -1.91
C GLU A 16 8.22 -5.98 -2.65
N ASN A 17 8.73 -5.81 -3.87
CA ASN A 17 8.30 -4.74 -4.75
C ASN A 17 6.77 -4.76 -4.76
N PHE A 18 6.15 -3.70 -4.28
CA PHE A 18 4.70 -3.59 -4.29
C PHE A 18 4.23 -3.56 -5.74
N VAL A 19 3.57 -4.64 -6.18
CA VAL A 19 2.93 -4.76 -7.49
C VAL A 19 1.47 -4.41 -7.32
N ILE A 20 1.01 -3.37 -8.02
CA ILE A 20 -0.35 -2.85 -7.84
C ILE A 20 -1.40 -3.84 -8.37
N GLU A 21 -1.07 -4.59 -9.42
CA GLU A 21 -1.93 -5.65 -9.97
C GLU A 21 -2.22 -6.75 -8.93
N ASP A 22 -1.20 -7.23 -8.23
CA ASP A 22 -1.35 -8.24 -7.16
C ASP A 22 -2.19 -7.69 -6.00
N ALA A 23 -2.04 -6.40 -5.67
CA ALA A 23 -2.83 -5.75 -4.64
C ALA A 23 -4.32 -5.65 -5.02
N PHE A 24 -4.63 -5.40 -6.30
CA PHE A 24 -6.00 -5.43 -6.80
C PHE A 24 -6.60 -6.84 -6.78
N GLU A 25 -5.87 -7.85 -7.23
CA GLU A 25 -6.32 -9.24 -7.17
C GLU A 25 -6.63 -9.65 -5.72
N ARG A 26 -5.76 -9.26 -4.78
CA ARG A 26 -5.98 -9.52 -3.37
C ARG A 26 -7.21 -8.79 -2.80
N LEU A 27 -7.44 -7.54 -3.21
CA LEU A 27 -8.63 -6.79 -2.81
C LEU A 27 -9.92 -7.47 -3.30
N GLU A 28 -9.91 -8.00 -4.53
CA GLU A 28 -11.05 -8.76 -5.07
C GLU A 28 -11.32 -10.04 -4.25
N GLU A 29 -10.27 -10.78 -3.86
CA GLU A 29 -10.42 -11.94 -2.98
C GLU A 29 -11.00 -11.57 -1.61
N ILE A 30 -10.53 -10.46 -1.04
CA ILE A 30 -11.02 -9.94 0.25
C ILE A 30 -12.50 -9.63 0.15
N VAL A 31 -12.93 -8.92 -0.90
CA VAL A 31 -14.34 -8.61 -1.14
C VAL A 31 -15.16 -9.89 -1.27
N ALA A 32 -14.72 -10.84 -2.09
CA ALA A 32 -15.42 -12.11 -2.28
C ALA A 32 -15.58 -12.89 -0.96
N LYS A 33 -14.57 -12.87 -0.08
CA LYS A 33 -14.67 -13.48 1.25
C LYS A 33 -15.59 -12.70 2.18
N LEU A 34 -15.58 -11.37 2.15
CA LEU A 34 -16.46 -10.55 2.98
C LEU A 34 -17.93 -10.65 2.57
N GLU A 35 -18.21 -10.90 1.30
CA GLU A 35 -19.57 -11.15 0.78
C GLU A 35 -20.09 -12.56 1.11
N ASN A 36 -19.21 -13.48 1.47
CA ASN A 36 -19.60 -14.84 1.84
C ASN A 36 -20.26 -14.85 3.24
N PRO A 37 -21.53 -15.31 3.36
CA PRO A 37 -22.23 -15.35 4.65
C PRO A 37 -21.63 -16.33 5.67
N ASP A 38 -20.80 -17.28 5.23
CA ASP A 38 -20.12 -18.23 6.12
C ASP A 38 -18.85 -17.65 6.78
N THR A 39 -18.43 -16.45 6.37
CA THR A 39 -17.25 -15.78 6.92
C THR A 39 -17.50 -15.36 8.35
N LYS A 40 -16.64 -15.83 9.26
CA LYS A 40 -16.76 -15.54 10.69
C LYS A 40 -16.41 -14.08 10.96
N LEU A 41 -17.07 -13.46 11.94
CA LEU A 41 -16.86 -12.06 12.31
C LEU A 41 -15.38 -11.69 12.52
N ASN A 42 -14.62 -12.52 13.24
CA ASN A 42 -13.20 -12.24 13.48
C ASN A 42 -12.38 -12.24 12.19
N GLU A 43 -12.65 -13.19 11.29
CA GLU A 43 -12.00 -13.26 9.98
C GLU A 43 -12.40 -12.06 9.10
N ALA A 44 -13.67 -11.68 9.11
CA ALA A 44 -14.14 -10.48 8.41
C ALA A 44 -13.45 -9.20 8.92
N MET A 45 -13.17 -9.10 10.23
CA MET A 45 -12.44 -7.97 10.80
C MET A 45 -10.98 -7.92 10.33
N ASP A 46 -10.33 -9.08 10.24
CA ASP A 46 -8.95 -9.14 9.76
C ASP A 46 -8.85 -8.85 8.26
N LEU A 47 -9.74 -9.44 7.45
CA LEU A 47 -9.88 -9.16 6.02
C LEU A 47 -10.18 -7.68 5.75
N TYR A 48 -11.06 -7.06 6.54
CA TYR A 48 -11.36 -5.64 6.41
C TYR A 48 -10.14 -4.76 6.67
N LYS A 49 -9.38 -5.03 7.75
CA LYS A 49 -8.14 -4.30 8.05
C LYS A 49 -7.12 -4.45 6.94
N GLU A 50 -6.96 -5.66 6.43
CA GLU A 50 -6.07 -5.95 5.31
C GLU A 50 -6.49 -5.14 4.06
N GLY A 51 -7.78 -5.14 3.73
CA GLY A 51 -8.32 -4.39 2.60
C GLY A 51 -8.12 -2.88 2.72
N VAL A 52 -8.28 -2.31 3.92
CA VAL A 52 -8.01 -0.89 4.16
C VAL A 52 -6.54 -0.56 3.90
N VAL A 53 -5.61 -1.35 4.45
CA VAL A 53 -4.17 -1.12 4.26
C VAL A 53 -3.77 -1.27 2.79
N LEU A 54 -4.30 -2.28 2.08
CA LEU A 54 -4.03 -2.46 0.65
C LEU A 54 -4.56 -1.29 -0.18
N SER A 55 -5.78 -0.83 0.10
CA SER A 55 -6.39 0.32 -0.58
C SER A 55 -5.57 1.59 -0.40
N GLU A 56 -5.07 1.85 0.81
CA GLU A 56 -4.18 2.98 1.09
C GLU A 56 -2.88 2.90 0.28
N LYS A 57 -2.25 1.72 0.22
CA LYS A 57 -1.03 1.50 -0.57
C LYS A 57 -1.26 1.70 -2.07
N CYS A 58 -2.36 1.19 -2.62
CA CYS A 58 -2.71 1.42 -4.02
C CYS A 58 -2.86 2.92 -4.32
N ARG A 59 -3.53 3.65 -3.43
CA ARG A 59 -3.69 5.10 -3.56
C ARG A 59 -2.34 5.81 -3.55
N GLU A 60 -1.47 5.51 -2.60
CA GLU A 60 -0.14 6.11 -2.50
C GLU A 60 0.72 5.83 -3.75
N ASN A 61 0.65 4.61 -4.27
CA ASN A 61 1.36 4.24 -5.49
C ASN A 61 0.88 5.05 -6.70
N LEU A 62 -0.44 5.16 -6.89
CA LEU A 62 -1.04 5.94 -7.96
C LEU A 62 -0.73 7.44 -7.85
N GLU A 63 -0.78 8.01 -6.64
CA GLU A 63 -0.40 9.40 -6.37
C GLU A 63 1.08 9.66 -6.74
N GLY A 64 1.96 8.69 -6.47
CA GLY A 64 3.38 8.73 -6.86
C GLY A 64 3.55 8.76 -8.38
N VAL A 65 2.87 7.86 -9.10
CA VAL A 65 2.90 7.80 -10.57
C VAL A 65 2.33 9.08 -11.19
N GLU A 66 1.22 9.60 -10.66
CA GLU A 66 0.62 10.86 -11.13
C GLU A 66 1.59 12.03 -10.97
N THR A 67 2.32 12.07 -9.84
CA THR A 67 3.32 13.09 -9.56
C THR A 67 4.48 13.03 -10.56
N GLU A 68 4.98 11.83 -10.85
CA GLU A 68 6.05 11.62 -11.84
C GLU A 68 5.62 12.10 -13.24
N ILE A 69 4.40 11.74 -13.66
CA ILE A 69 3.82 12.21 -14.93
C ILE A 69 3.74 13.75 -14.97
N LYS A 70 3.32 14.39 -13.88
CA LYS A 70 3.24 15.87 -13.81
C LYS A 70 4.61 16.53 -13.95
N ILE A 71 5.66 15.97 -13.34
CA ILE A 71 7.02 16.48 -13.45
C ILE A 71 7.50 16.38 -14.90
N LEU A 72 7.36 15.19 -15.52
CA LEU A 72 7.76 14.96 -16.92
C LEU A 72 7.06 15.91 -17.90
N ASN A 73 5.77 16.19 -17.70
CA ASN A 73 5.02 17.13 -18.53
C ASN A 73 5.44 18.60 -18.32
N THR A 74 5.88 18.95 -17.11
CA THR A 74 6.37 20.31 -16.80
C THR A 74 7.75 20.55 -17.41
N ASP A 75 8.61 19.53 -17.45
CA ASP A 75 9.95 19.63 -18.02
C ASP A 75 9.95 19.64 -19.57
N ASN A 76 8.91 19.11 -20.21
CA ASN A 76 8.76 19.14 -21.68
C ASN A 76 8.23 20.48 -22.24
N THR A 77 7.85 21.43 -21.38
CA THR A 77 7.24 22.71 -21.79
C THR A 77 8.14 23.94 -21.56
N LYS A 78 9.45 23.73 -21.33
CA LYS A 78 10.45 24.81 -21.21
C LYS A 78 11.42 24.87 -22.39
#